data_AF-A0A9X5ARM9-F1
#
_entry.id   AF-A0A9X5ARM9-F1
#
_cell.length_a   1.000
_cell.length_b   1.000
_cell.length_c   1.000
_cell.angle_alpha   90.00
_cell.angle_beta   90.00
_cell.angle_gamma   90.00
#
_symmetry.space_group_name_H-M   'P 1'
#
loop_
_entity.id
_entity.type
_entity.pdbx_description
1 polymer ?
#
loop_
_entity_poly.entity_id
_entity_poly.type
_entity_poly.pdbx_seq_one_letter_code
_entity_poly.pdbx_strand_id
1 'polypeptide(L)'
;MKTRLRADLRAAMKRGGRREAALVRSLIAALDNAEAVPARPEQASLVRHDFGSGSAEVERRRLSDQQVRDVLASEIEQRERAAAELDRLGEREQAALLRADALSATRYLAG
;
A
#
# COMPACT_ATOMS: atom_id res chain seq x y z
N MET A 1 -6.53 0.90 -12.38
CA MET A 1 -6.02 0.11 -11.23
C MET A 1 -6.97 -0.01 -10.03
N LYS A 2 -7.41 1.08 -9.37
CA LYS A 2 -8.22 1.01 -8.12
C LYS A 2 -9.50 0.15 -8.24
N THR A 3 -10.15 0.15 -9.39
CA THR A 3 -11.31 -0.72 -9.67
C THR A 3 -10.95 -2.21 -9.59
N ARG A 4 -9.78 -2.60 -10.13
CA ARG A 4 -9.27 -3.98 -10.07
C ARG A 4 -8.94 -4.39 -8.64
N LEU A 5 -8.24 -3.54 -7.88
CA LEU A 5 -7.98 -3.77 -6.45
C LEU A 5 -9.29 -3.94 -5.65
N ARG A 6 -10.30 -3.11 -5.90
CA ARG A 6 -11.60 -3.24 -5.23
C ARG A 6 -12.34 -4.52 -5.60
N ALA A 7 -12.24 -4.98 -6.85
CA ALA A 7 -12.80 -6.26 -7.28
C ALA A 7 -12.09 -7.44 -6.59
N ASP A 8 -10.76 -7.42 -6.54
CA ASP A 8 -9.97 -8.47 -5.90
C ASP A 8 -10.18 -8.51 -4.38
N LEU A 9 -10.36 -7.35 -3.73
CA LEU A 9 -10.73 -7.29 -2.32
C LEU A 9 -12.06 -8.01 -2.07
N ARG A 10 -13.09 -7.74 -2.88
CA ARG A 10 -14.40 -8.40 -2.76
C ARG A 10 -14.26 -9.91 -2.97
N ALA A 11 -13.48 -10.33 -3.97
CA ALA A 11 -13.22 -11.73 -4.23
C ALA A 11 -12.48 -12.41 -3.05
N ALA A 12 -11.48 -11.74 -2.47
CA ALA A 12 -10.72 -12.24 -1.32
C ALA A 12 -11.60 -12.39 -0.08
N MET A 13 -12.46 -11.41 0.18
CA MET A 13 -13.44 -11.49 1.28
C MET A 13 -14.42 -12.65 1.07
N LYS A 14 -14.93 -12.85 -0.16
CA LYS A 14 -15.88 -13.94 -0.47
C LYS A 14 -15.29 -15.34 -0.22
N ARG A 15 -14.00 -15.54 -0.48
CA ARG A 15 -13.31 -16.82 -0.22
C ARG A 15 -12.74 -16.96 1.20
N GLY A 16 -12.94 -15.99 2.08
CA GLY A 16 -12.37 -15.99 3.44
C GLY A 16 -10.86 -15.72 3.50
N GLY A 17 -10.26 -15.20 2.42
CA GLY A 17 -8.82 -14.92 2.32
C GLY A 17 -8.40 -13.68 3.10
N ARG A 18 -8.34 -13.77 4.44
CA ARG A 18 -8.07 -12.64 5.35
C ARG A 18 -6.77 -11.89 5.01
N ARG A 19 -5.70 -12.64 4.75
CA ARG A 19 -4.36 -12.12 4.46
C ARG A 19 -4.33 -11.31 3.17
N GLU A 20 -4.87 -11.87 2.10
CA GLU A 20 -4.98 -11.17 0.83
C GLU A 20 -5.91 -9.97 0.90
N ALA A 21 -7.02 -10.08 1.61
CA ALA A 21 -7.92 -8.94 1.84
C ALA A 21 -7.22 -7.81 2.63
N ALA A 22 -6.32 -8.14 3.55
CA ALA A 22 -5.51 -7.16 4.28
C ALA A 22 -4.48 -6.50 3.36
N LEU A 23 -3.76 -7.29 2.55
CA LEU A 23 -2.84 -6.78 1.53
C LEU A 23 -3.53 -5.80 0.59
N VAL A 24 -4.63 -6.21 -0.04
CA VAL A 24 -5.35 -5.38 -1.02
C VAL A 24 -5.93 -4.11 -0.37
N ARG A 25 -6.42 -4.18 0.88
CA ARG A 25 -6.85 -2.99 1.62
C ARG A 25 -5.71 -2.01 1.85
N SER A 26 -4.53 -2.50 2.22
CA SER A 26 -3.35 -1.65 2.41
C SER A 26 -2.93 -0.97 1.11
N LEU A 27 -2.95 -1.67 -0.02
CA LEU A 27 -2.64 -1.06 -1.33
C LEU A 27 -3.67 0.02 -1.72
N ILE A 28 -4.96 -0.21 -1.47
CA ILE A 28 -5.99 0.81 -1.70
C ILE A 28 -5.74 2.04 -0.82
N ALA A 29 -5.43 1.83 0.46
CA ALA A 29 -5.13 2.92 1.39
C ALA A 29 -3.89 3.71 0.97
N ALA A 30 -2.83 3.05 0.49
CA ALA A 30 -1.64 3.74 -0.01
C ALA A 30 -1.96 4.64 -1.23
N LEU A 31 -2.81 4.16 -2.15
CA LEU A 31 -3.27 4.97 -3.28
C LEU A 31 -4.19 6.12 -2.83
N ASP A 32 -5.10 5.87 -1.88
CA ASP A 32 -5.96 6.92 -1.31
C ASP A 32 -5.12 8.01 -0.62
N ASN A 33 -4.06 7.63 0.11
CA ASN A 33 -3.12 8.54 0.74
C ASN A 33 -2.33 9.37 -0.28
N ALA A 34 -1.85 8.74 -1.36
CA ALA A 34 -1.14 9.43 -2.43
C ALA A 34 -2.04 10.40 -3.23
N GLU A 35 -3.35 10.15 -3.32
CA GLU A 35 -4.32 11.10 -3.88
C GLU A 35 -4.62 12.29 -2.94
N ALA A 36 -4.44 12.09 -1.63
CA ALA A 36 -4.68 13.09 -0.60
C ALA A 36 -3.51 14.06 -0.40
N VAL A 37 -2.27 13.62 -0.64
CA VAL A 37 -1.07 14.46 -0.50
C VAL A 37 -0.81 15.21 -1.81
N PRO A 38 -0.85 16.56 -1.85
CA PRO A 38 -0.42 17.31 -3.02
C PRO A 38 1.04 16.99 -3.32
N ALA A 39 1.36 16.66 -4.58
CA ALA A 39 2.70 16.32 -5.06
C ALA A 39 3.69 17.49 -4.86
N ARG A 40 4.17 17.65 -3.64
CA ARG A 40 5.38 18.38 -3.32
C ARG A 40 6.49 17.31 -3.29
N PRO A 41 7.60 17.47 -4.03
CA PRO A 41 8.73 16.59 -3.78
C PRO A 41 9.21 16.88 -2.36
N GLU A 42 9.90 15.92 -1.77
CA GLU A 42 10.61 16.03 -0.49
C GLU A 42 9.86 15.50 0.74
N GLN A 43 10.22 14.25 1.07
CA GLN A 43 10.54 13.79 2.43
C GLN A 43 9.65 14.32 3.56
N ALA A 44 8.58 13.59 3.87
CA ALA A 44 7.93 13.69 5.16
C ALA A 44 8.19 12.42 5.97
N SER A 45 9.39 12.39 6.57
CA SER A 45 9.68 11.63 7.78
C SER A 45 8.61 11.87 8.84
N LEU A 46 8.22 10.79 9.53
CA LEU A 46 7.75 10.74 10.92
C LEU A 46 7.28 12.08 11.53
N VAL A 47 6.00 12.44 11.35
CA VAL A 47 5.36 13.44 12.22
C VAL A 47 4.02 12.91 12.70
N ARG A 48 4.02 12.51 13.96
CA ARG A 48 2.87 12.43 14.85
C ARG A 48 2.30 13.85 14.97
N HIS A 49 1.04 14.08 14.61
CA HIS A 49 0.36 15.30 15.05
C HIS A 49 -1.15 15.12 15.25
N ASP A 50 -1.60 15.74 16.33
CA ASP A 50 -2.95 15.77 16.88
C ASP A 50 -3.98 16.29 15.87
N PHE A 51 -5.12 15.59 15.78
CA PHE A 51 -6.27 16.06 15.00
C PHE A 51 -7.22 16.86 15.88
N GLY A 52 -6.99 18.18 15.88
CA GLY A 52 -7.98 19.18 16.25
C GLY A 52 -8.10 20.20 15.12
N SER A 53 -9.31 20.31 14.57
CA SER A 53 -9.79 21.38 13.69
C SER A 53 -9.47 21.30 12.19
N GLY A 54 -10.55 21.38 11.41
CA GLY A 54 -10.59 22.24 10.24
C GLY A 54 -10.57 21.54 8.89
N SER A 55 -11.73 21.51 8.24
CA SER A 55 -11.96 21.37 6.81
C SER A 55 -10.72 21.57 5.93
N ALA A 56 -10.12 20.47 5.49
CA ALA A 56 -9.31 20.46 4.28
C ALA A 56 -10.03 19.55 3.28
N GLU A 57 -11.04 20.12 2.61
CA GLU A 57 -11.58 19.55 1.38
C GLU A 57 -10.52 19.73 0.29
N VAL A 58 -9.43 18.95 0.41
CA VAL A 58 -8.35 18.90 -0.57
C VAL A 58 -8.94 18.20 -1.79
N GLU A 59 -8.99 18.92 -2.90
CA GLU A 59 -9.36 18.40 -4.21
C GLU A 59 -8.50 17.17 -4.50
N ARG A 60 -9.09 15.97 -4.34
CA ARG A 60 -8.39 14.69 -4.52
C ARG A 60 -7.84 14.64 -5.94
N ARG A 61 -6.52 14.78 -6.10
CA ARG A 61 -5.88 14.62 -7.41
C ARG A 61 -6.05 13.17 -7.84
N ARG A 62 -6.55 12.94 -9.07
CA ARG A 62 -6.47 11.61 -9.67
C ARG A 62 -5.01 11.32 -10.03
N LEU A 63 -4.47 10.24 -9.48
CA LEU A 63 -3.13 9.76 -9.86
C LEU A 63 -3.14 9.34 -11.34
N SER A 64 -2.06 9.68 -12.06
CA SER A 64 -1.79 9.09 -13.37
C SER A 64 -1.46 7.61 -13.24
N ASP A 65 -1.57 6.86 -14.33
CA ASP A 65 -1.22 5.43 -14.32
C ASP A 65 0.24 5.19 -13.91
N GLN A 66 1.16 6.10 -14.25
CA GLN A 66 2.55 6.01 -13.80
C GLN A 66 2.66 6.23 -12.29
N GLN A 67 2.00 7.25 -11.74
CA GLN A 67 2.03 7.50 -10.30
C GLN A 67 1.41 6.35 -9.51
N VAL A 68 0.35 5.72 -10.04
CA VAL A 68 -0.21 4.50 -9.44
C VAL A 68 0.83 3.37 -9.42
N ARG A 69 1.56 3.15 -10.51
CA ARG A 69 2.64 2.14 -10.56
C ARG A 69 3.75 2.47 -9.56
N ASP A 70 4.17 3.72 -9.47
CA ASP A 70 5.23 4.16 -8.55
C ASP A 70 4.85 3.93 -7.09
N VAL A 71 3.59 4.25 -6.72
CA VAL A 71 3.07 3.97 -5.37
C VAL A 71 3.07 2.46 -5.09
N LEU A 72 2.58 1.65 -6.02
CA LEU A 72 2.55 0.19 -5.85
C LEU A 72 3.95 -0.42 -5.76
N ALA A 73 4.91 0.08 -6.57
CA ALA A 73 6.30 -0.36 -6.52
C ALA A 73 6.95 -0.02 -5.16
N SER A 74 6.74 1.21 -4.67
CA SER A 74 7.19 1.62 -3.34
C SER A 74 6.61 0.73 -2.24
N GLU A 75 5.34 0.37 -2.32
CA GLU A 75 4.69 -0.52 -1.35
C GLU A 75 5.26 -1.95 -1.37
N ILE A 76 5.68 -2.44 -2.53
CA ILE A 76 6.37 -3.74 -2.68
C ILE A 76 7.75 -3.68 -2.05
N GLU A 77 8.55 -2.66 -2.39
CA GLU A 77 9.89 -2.47 -1.83
C GLU A 77 9.87 -2.33 -0.30
N GLN A 78 8.90 -1.58 0.24
CA GLN A 78 8.74 -1.43 1.69
C GLN A 78 8.51 -2.78 2.39
N ARG A 79 7.71 -3.67 1.78
CA ARG A 79 7.47 -5.02 2.33
C ARG A 79 8.70 -5.91 2.25
N GLU A 80 9.47 -5.81 1.17
CA GLU A 80 10.73 -6.54 1.02
C GLU A 80 11.78 -6.06 2.04
N ARG A 81 11.90 -4.74 2.25
CA ARG A 81 12.77 -4.16 3.29
C ARG A 81 12.35 -4.64 4.68
N ALA A 82 11.07 -4.56 5.01
CA ALA A 82 10.55 -5.05 6.29
C ALA A 82 10.78 -6.56 6.48
N ALA A 83 10.63 -7.37 5.43
CA ALA A 83 10.95 -8.79 5.49
C ALA A 83 12.44 -9.05 5.75
N ALA A 84 13.33 -8.29 5.12
CA ALA A 84 14.77 -8.38 5.36
C ALA A 84 15.14 -7.99 6.81
N GLU A 85 14.46 -7.00 7.39
CA GLU A 85 14.63 -6.64 8.80
C GLU A 85 14.16 -7.74 9.75
N LEU A 86 12.98 -8.32 9.51
CA LEU A 86 12.47 -9.44 10.31
C LEU A 86 13.40 -10.66 10.24
N ASP A 87 13.96 -10.96 9.07
CA ASP A 87 14.94 -12.03 8.93
C ASP A 87 16.20 -11.80 9.78
N ARG A 88 16.70 -10.55 9.85
CA ARG A 88 17.84 -10.20 10.72
C ARG A 88 17.51 -10.36 12.20
N LEU A 89 16.25 -10.16 12.57
CA LEU A 89 15.75 -10.34 13.94
C LEU A 89 15.42 -11.82 14.27
N GLY A 90 15.54 -12.73 13.29
CA GLY A 90 15.24 -14.16 13.46
C GLY A 90 13.77 -14.54 13.22
N GLU A 91 12.92 -13.57 12.88
CA GLU A 91 11.48 -13.72 12.64
C GLU A 91 11.18 -14.25 11.22
N ARG A 92 11.77 -15.39 10.87
CA ARG A 92 11.81 -15.93 9.50
C ARG A 92 10.43 -16.25 8.93
N GLU A 93 9.51 -16.74 9.75
CA GLU A 93 8.13 -17.03 9.29
C GLU A 93 7.41 -15.75 8.88
N GLN A 94 7.51 -14.70 9.70
CA GLN A 94 6.90 -13.40 9.42
C GLN A 94 7.55 -12.72 8.21
N ALA A 95 8.88 -12.85 8.05
CA ALA A 95 9.59 -12.40 6.86
C ALA A 95 9.13 -13.13 5.59
N ALA A 96 8.98 -14.45 5.65
CA ALA A 96 8.50 -15.26 4.51
C ALA A 96 7.07 -14.87 4.12
N LEU A 97 6.21 -14.61 5.10
CA LEU A 97 4.89 -14.04 4.85
C LEU A 97 5.02 -12.70 4.10
N LEU A 98 5.73 -11.70 4.65
CA LEU A 98 5.85 -10.40 3.98
C LEU A 98 6.38 -10.49 2.54
N ARG A 99 7.33 -11.39 2.27
CA ARG A 99 7.80 -11.67 0.90
C ARG A 99 6.71 -12.24 0.00
N ALA A 100 5.91 -13.18 0.50
CA ALA A 100 4.77 -13.70 -0.25
C ALA A 100 3.72 -12.62 -0.55
N ASP A 101 3.53 -11.65 0.34
CA ASP A 101 2.67 -10.49 0.10
C ASP A 101 3.25 -9.54 -0.95
N ALA A 102 4.56 -9.24 -0.86
CA ALA A 102 5.27 -8.44 -1.86
C ALA A 102 5.14 -9.07 -3.26
N LEU A 103 5.44 -10.37 -3.37
CA LEU A 103 5.27 -11.14 -4.61
C LEU A 103 3.83 -11.08 -5.11
N SER A 104 2.84 -11.27 -4.23
CA SER A 104 1.43 -11.18 -4.61
C SER A 104 1.04 -9.80 -5.12
N ALA A 105 1.64 -8.72 -4.59
CA ALA A 105 1.38 -7.36 -5.03
C ALA A 105 1.97 -7.05 -6.41
N THR A 106 3.05 -7.72 -6.85
CA THR A 106 3.65 -7.52 -8.18
C THR A 106 2.66 -7.75 -9.34
N ARG A 107 1.62 -8.57 -9.14
CA ARG A 107 0.56 -8.80 -10.14
C ARG A 107 -0.20 -7.54 -10.56
N TYR A 108 -0.12 -6.49 -9.75
CA TYR A 108 -0.71 -5.18 -10.01
C TYR A 108 0.23 -4.23 -10.76
N LEU A 109 1.50 -4.60 -10.97
CA LEU A 109 2.42 -3.87 -11.85
C LEU A 109 2.43 -4.41 -13.28
N ALA A 110 2.05 -5.68 -13.46
CA ALA A 110 2.13 -6.41 -14.73
C ALA A 110 0.92 -6.22 -15.68
N GLY A 111 0.02 -5.28 -15.42
CA GLY A 111 -1.14 -5.00 -16.29
C GLY A 111 -1.60 -3.56 -16.23
#